data_AF-A0A562NKN2-F1
#
_entry.id   AF-A0A562NKN2-F1
#
_cell.length_a   1.000
_cell.length_b   1.000
_cell.length_c   1.000
_cell.angle_alpha   90.00
_cell.angle_beta   90.00
_cell.angle_gamma   90.00
#
_symmetry.space_group_name_H-M   'P 1'
#
loop_
_entity.id
_entity.type
_entity.pdbx_description
1 polymer ?
#
loop_
_entity_poly.entity_id
_entity_poly.type
_entity_poly.pdbx_seq_one_letter_code
_entity_poly.pdbx_strand_id
1 'polypeptide(L)' 'MTEERLSALIEAANASNLTIDLLEALTQGLSRQAFLRVMGNASSMPSYMKSSDSPYLARKAKAPSRESL' A
#
# COMPACT_ATOMS: atom_id res chain seq x y z
N MET A 1 -14.88 3.65 1.29
CA MET A 1 -13.97 2.51 1.49
C MET A 1 -14.49 1.70 2.66
N THR A 2 -14.69 0.39 2.52
CA THR A 2 -15.19 -0.47 3.61
C THR A 2 -14.06 -0.87 4.55
N GLU A 3 -14.37 -1.13 5.83
CA GLU A 3 -13.37 -1.54 6.83
C GLU A 3 -12.61 -2.81 6.43
N GLU A 4 -13.32 -3.80 5.88
CA GLU A 4 -12.69 -5.04 5.38
C GLU A 4 -11.64 -4.77 4.29
N ARG A 5 -11.91 -3.82 3.39
CA ARG A 5 -11.01 -3.48 2.29
C ARG A 5 -9.77 -2.77 2.82
N LEU A 6 -9.95 -1.84 3.76
CA LEU A 6 -8.83 -1.14 4.41
C LEU A 6 -7.93 -2.11 5.17
N SER A 7 -8.52 -3.04 5.93
CA SER A 7 -7.75 -4.04 6.68
C SER A 7 -6.89 -4.91 5.75
N ALA A 8 -7.46 -5.38 4.64
CA ALA A 8 -6.72 -6.19 3.67
C ALA A 8 -5.59 -5.40 2.99
N LEU A 9 -5.80 -4.12 2.68
CA LEU A 9 -4.77 -3.24 2.12
C LEU A 9 -3.62 -3.01 3.11
N ILE A 10 -3.94 -2.78 4.40
CA ILE A 10 -2.95 -2.62 5.47
C ILE A 10 -2.11 -3.90 5.62
N GLU A 11 -2.75 -5.06 5.66
CA GLU A 11 -2.07 -6.34 5.82
C GLU A 11 -1.12 -6.61 4.64
N ALA A 12 -1.61 -6.43 3.40
CA ALA A 12 -0.82 -6.60 2.20
C ALA A 12 0.35 -5.61 2.12
N ALA A 13 0.12 -4.35 2.50
CA ALA A 13 1.17 -3.33 2.55
C ALA A 13 2.29 -3.72 3.51
N ASN A 14 1.95 -4.15 4.74
CA ASN A 14 2.93 -4.60 5.73
C ASN A 14 3.73 -5.82 5.26
N ALA A 15 3.08 -6.77 4.59
CA ALA A 15 3.73 -8.00 4.17
C ALA A 15 4.61 -7.82 2.92
N SER A 16 4.25 -6.91 2.02
CA SER A 16 4.90 -6.71 0.71
C SER A 16 5.84 -5.50 0.66
N ASN A 17 5.80 -4.63 1.68
CA ASN A 17 6.40 -3.30 1.69
C ASN A 17 5.87 -2.33 0.62
N LEU A 18 4.75 -2.66 -0.04
CA LEU A 18 4.08 -1.74 -0.96
C LEU A 18 3.22 -0.74 -0.18
N THR A 19 3.07 0.47 -0.71
CA THR A 19 2.18 1.49 -0.12
C THR A 19 0.72 1.17 -0.36
N ILE A 20 -0.15 1.55 0.59
CA ILE A 20 -1.61 1.40 0.46
C ILE A 20 -2.12 2.10 -0.81
N ASP A 21 -1.64 3.32 -1.11
CA ASP A 21 -2.08 4.09 -2.28
C ASP A 21 -1.82 3.34 -3.61
N LEU A 22 -0.66 2.70 -3.74
CA LEU A 22 -0.33 1.87 -4.89
C LEU A 22 -1.26 0.66 -4.99
N LEU A 23 -1.47 -0.06 -3.88
CA LEU A 23 -2.35 -1.22 -3.85
C LEU A 23 -3.81 -0.83 -4.14
N GLU A 24 -4.25 0.34 -3.68
CA GLU A 24 -5.57 0.87 -3.98
C GLU A 24 -5.70 1.21 -5.46
N ALA A 25 -4.73 1.92 -6.05
CA ALA A 25 -4.70 2.26 -7.47
C ALA A 25 -4.72 1.01 -8.37
N LEU A 26 -3.96 -0.03 -8.01
CA LEU A 26 -3.92 -1.30 -8.74
C LEU A 26 -5.22 -2.10 -8.64
N THR A 27 -6.02 -1.86 -7.60
CA THR A 27 -7.23 -2.64 -7.34
C THR A 27 -8.52 -1.87 -7.56
N GLN A 28 -8.43 -0.64 -8.05
CA GLN A 28 -9.58 0.18 -8.35
C GLN A 28 -10.41 -0.45 -9.47
N GLY A 29 -11.72 -0.54 -9.27
CA GLY A 29 -12.65 -1.15 -10.24
C GLY A 29 -12.60 -2.68 -10.33
N LEU A 30 -11.74 -3.35 -9.55
CA LEU A 30 -11.73 -4.81 -9.50
C LEU A 30 -12.93 -5.37 -8.74
N SER A 31 -13.37 -6.56 -9.18
CA SER A 31 -14.31 -7.36 -8.38
C SER A 31 -13.66 -7.77 -7.06
N ARG A 32 -14.49 -8.08 -6.04
CA ARG A 32 -14.01 -8.49 -4.72
C ARG A 32 -13.03 -9.68 -4.79
N GLN A 33 -13.30 -10.65 -5.66
CA GLN A 33 -12.44 -11.82 -5.83
C GLN A 33 -11.07 -11.45 -6.44
N ALA A 34 -11.06 -10.59 -7.45
CA ALA A 34 -9.83 -10.13 -8.07
C ALA A 34 -8.99 -9.30 -7.08
N PHE A 35 -9.64 -8.41 -6.31
CA PHE A 35 -8.99 -7.68 -5.22
C PHE A 35 -8.29 -8.62 -4.22
N LEU A 36 -8.99 -9.64 -3.71
CA LEU A 36 -8.42 -10.57 -2.73
C LEU A 36 -7.24 -11.36 -3.30
N ARG A 37 -7.27 -11.72 -4.60
CA ARG A 37 -6.12 -12.35 -5.26
C ARG A 37 -4.91 -11.43 -5.32
N VAL A 38 -5.10 -10.16 -5.63
CA VAL A 38 -4.00 -9.17 -5.64
C VAL A 38 -3.39 -9.03 -4.24
N MET A 39 -4.22 -8.94 -3.19
CA MET A 39 -3.73 -8.85 -1.82
C MET A 39 -2.94 -10.11 -1.41
N GLY A 40 -3.47 -11.31 -1.71
CA GLY A 40 -2.76 -12.57 -1.41
C GLY A 40 -1.42 -12.69 -2.15
N ASN A 41 -1.37 -12.27 -3.41
CA ASN A 41 -0.12 -12.25 -4.18
C ASN A 41 0.89 -11.26 -3.61
N ALA A 42 0.45 -10.04 -3.26
CA ALA A 42 1.31 -9.04 -2.64
C ALA A 42 1.90 -9.56 -1.33
N SER A 43 1.07 -10.11 -0.44
CA SER A 43 1.53 -10.62 0.86
C SER A 43 2.51 -11.79 0.77
N SER A 44 2.37 -12.64 -0.24
CA SER A 44 3.19 -13.85 -0.45
C SER A 44 4.46 -13.61 -1.30
N MET A 45 4.75 -12.36 -1.64
CA MET A 45 5.94 -12.02 -2.42
C MET A 45 7.24 -12.48 -1.73
N PRO A 46 8.16 -13.12 -2.47
CA PRO A 46 9.50 -13.43 -1.98
C PRO A 46 10.26 -12.17 -1.54
N SER A 47 11.14 -12.29 -0.54
CA SER A 47 11.84 -11.14 0.05
C SER A 47 12.61 -10.27 -0.95
N TYR A 48 13.12 -10.85 -2.04
CA TYR A 48 13.85 -10.13 -3.10
C TYR A 48 12.94 -9.30 -4.03
N MET A 49 11.63 -9.53 -4.00
CA MET A 49 10.64 -8.77 -4.79
C MET A 49 9.94 -7.71 -3.96
N LYS A 50 10.02 -7.77 -2.62
CA LYS A 50 9.43 -6.79 -1.73
C LYS A 50 10.10 -5.44 -1.92
N SER A 51 9.33 -4.36 -1.80
CA SER A 51 9.94 -3.04 -1.84
C SER A 51 10.95 -2.90 -0.69
N SER A 52 12.03 -2.19 -0.96
CA SER A 52 12.94 -1.72 0.09
C SER A 52 12.36 -0.52 0.84
N ASP A 53 11.28 0.09 0.33
CA ASP A 53 10.53 1.11 1.03
C ASP A 53 9.88 0.53 2.29
N SER A 54 9.72 1.36 3.32
CA SER A 54 8.84 1.03 4.43
C SER A 54 7.56 1.84 4.26
N PRO A 55 6.40 1.19 4.03
CA PRO A 55 5.14 1.89 3.81
C PRO A 55 4.70 2.75 5.02
N TYR A 56 5.30 2.54 6.19
CA TYR A 56 5.05 3.31 7.42
C TYR A 56 6.21 4.20 7.84
N LEU A 57 7.33 4.22 7.09
CA LEU A 57 8.27 5.34 7.17
C LEU A 57 7.61 6.50 6.42
N ALA A 58 6.67 7.15 7.09
CA ALA A 58 6.36 8.53 6.81
C ALA A 58 7.70 9.27 6.75
N ARG A 59 8.19 9.58 5.55
CA ARG A 59 9.15 10.66 5.42
C ARG A 59 8.47 11.81 6.15
N LYS A 60 9.12 12.34 7.19
CA LYS A 60 8.84 13.69 7.70
C LYS A 60 9.16 14.67 6.56
N ALA A 61 8.41 14.62 5.47
CA ALA A 61 8.32 15.68 4.51
C ALA A 61 7.56 16.76 5.27
N LYS A 62 8.29 17.57 6.04
CA LYS A 62 7.79 18.88 6.42
C LYS A 62 7.38 19.51 5.09
N ALA A 63 6.09 19.80 4.94
CA ALA A 63 5.64 20.68 3.87
C ALA A 63 6.56 21.91 3.89
N PRO A 64 7.04 22.39 2.73
CA PRO A 64 7.91 23.55 2.68
C PRO A 64 7.26 24.66 3.52
N SER A 65 7.97 25.15 4.54
CA SER A 65 7.47 26.25 5.35
C SER A 65 7.24 27.42 4.41
N ARG A 66 6.11 28.10 4.63
CA ARG A 66 5.55 29.18 3.79
C ARG A 66 6.40 30.47 3.80
N GLU A 67 7.72 30.36 3.95
CA GLU A 67 8.67 31.47 4.10
C GLU A 67 9.53 31.69 2.83
N SER A 68 9.18 31.08 1.70
CA SER A 68 9.82 31.35 0.41
C SER A 68 8.82 31.92 -0.59
N LEU A 69 8.32 33.12 -0.31
CA LEU A 69 7.75 34.05 -1.29
C LEU A 69 8.10 35.49 -0.89
#